data_AF-A0A973Z1H9-F1
#
_entry.id   AF-A0A973Z1H9-F1
#
_cell.length_a   1.000
_cell.length_b   1.000
_cell.length_c   1.000
_cell.angle_alpha   90.00
_cell.angle_beta   90.00
_cell.angle_gamma   90.00
#
_symmetry.space_group_name_H-M   'P 1'
#
loop_
_entity.id
_entity.type
_entity.pdbx_description
1 polymer ?
#
loop_
_entity_poly.entity_id
_entity_poly.type
_entity_poly.pdbx_seq_one_letter_code
_entity_poly.pdbx_strand_id
1 'polypeptide(L)'
;DAAHAMSPIGGIGINLAVQDAVAAANALAGPLARGEDVDPLLHEVQDRRLFPTRVIQGAQKAAQERVIGRVLKSTAPIRQAPRIVRLLDRFPLLRRIPGRIIGLGVRRERVRSPAAPLPTKT
;
A
#
# COMPACT_ATOMS: atom_id res chain seq x y z
N ASP A 1 5.15 11.17 -7.02
CA ASP A 1 5.60 10.45 -5.81
C ASP A 1 6.31 9.11 -5.97
N ALA A 2 6.53 8.58 -7.17
CA ALA A 2 7.74 7.77 -7.39
C ALA A 2 9.03 8.57 -7.01
N ALA A 3 8.93 9.90 -6.93
CA ALA A 3 9.96 10.87 -6.60
C ALA A 3 9.86 11.52 -5.19
N HIS A 4 8.92 11.13 -4.33
CA HIS A 4 9.02 11.47 -2.89
C HIS A 4 9.07 10.18 -2.10
N ALA A 5 10.26 9.90 -1.57
CA ALA A 5 10.59 8.72 -0.78
C ALA A 5 9.64 8.58 0.41
N MET A 6 8.57 7.81 0.25
CA MET A 6 7.77 7.33 1.36
C MET A 6 8.64 6.36 2.18
N SER A 7 8.91 6.73 3.43
CA SER A 7 9.73 6.04 4.43
C SER A 7 9.83 4.50 4.27
N PRO A 8 11.04 3.91 4.30
CA PRO A 8 11.36 2.58 3.74
C PRO A 8 11.02 1.42 4.69
N ILE A 9 9.86 1.46 5.34
CA ILE A 9 9.40 0.30 6.12
C ILE A 9 8.85 -0.74 5.13
N GLY A 10 9.71 -1.63 4.64
CA GLY A 10 9.32 -2.90 4.02
C GLY A 10 8.89 -2.91 2.55
N GLY A 11 9.39 -1.99 1.70
CA GLY A 11 9.14 -2.06 0.24
C GLY A 11 7.72 -1.73 -0.22
N ILE A 12 6.89 -1.18 0.68
CA ILE A 12 5.47 -0.90 0.44
C ILE A 12 5.25 0.13 -0.69
N GLY A 13 6.18 1.09 -0.85
CA GLY A 13 6.09 2.12 -1.89
C GLY A 13 6.10 1.56 -3.32
N ILE A 14 6.92 0.53 -3.58
CA ILE A 14 6.98 -0.12 -4.91
C ILE A 14 5.68 -0.87 -5.20
N ASN A 15 5.15 -1.60 -4.22
CA ASN A 15 3.87 -2.30 -4.37
C ASN A 15 2.72 -1.32 -4.65
N LEU A 16 2.70 -0.17 -3.97
CA LEU A 16 1.70 0.86 -4.19
C LEU A 16 1.80 1.44 -5.62
N ALA A 17 3.01 1.76 -6.07
CA ALA A 17 3.26 2.27 -7.42
C ALA A 17 2.86 1.28 -8.52
N VAL A 18 3.19 -0.01 -8.35
CA VAL A 18 2.76 -1.07 -9.29
C VAL A 18 1.24 -1.15 -9.35
N GLN A 19 0.56 -1.08 -8.21
CA GLN A 19 -0.89 -1.13 -8.18
C GLN A 19 -1.55 0.13 -8.75
N ASP A 20 -0.94 1.30 -8.58
CA ASP A 20 -1.37 2.55 -9.22
C ASP A 20 -1.27 2.42 -10.74
N ALA A 21 -0.15 1.89 -11.25
CA ALA A 21 0.04 1.63 -12.67
C ALA A 21 -0.98 0.62 -13.23
N VAL A 22 -1.28 -0.47 -12.50
CA VAL A 22 -2.31 -1.43 -12.91
C VAL A 22 -3.71 -0.79 -12.91
N ALA A 23 -4.05 0.02 -11.92
CA ALA A 23 -5.34 0.72 -11.88
C ALA A 23 -5.48 1.70 -13.05
N ALA A 24 -4.44 2.49 -13.33
CA ALA A 24 -4.40 3.40 -14.47
C ALA A 24 -4.51 2.63 -15.80
N ALA A 25 -3.75 1.54 -15.98
CA ALA A 25 -3.83 0.72 -17.18
C ALA A 25 -5.24 0.14 -17.38
N ASN A 26 -5.87 -0.36 -16.32
CA ASN A 26 -7.22 -0.91 -16.38
C ASN A 26 -8.30 0.12 -16.77
N ALA A 27 -8.13 1.38 -16.38
CA ALA A 27 -9.10 2.45 -16.65
C ALA A 27 -8.83 3.14 -18.00
N LEU A 28 -7.57 3.38 -18.34
CA LEU A 28 -7.18 4.30 -19.40
C LEU A 28 -6.73 3.62 -20.70
N ALA A 29 -6.21 2.37 -20.64
CA ALA A 29 -5.58 1.77 -21.82
C ALA A 29 -6.54 1.56 -23.00
N GLY A 30 -7.80 1.18 -22.73
CA GLY A 30 -8.83 1.01 -23.76
C GLY A 30 -9.21 2.34 -24.44
N PRO A 31 -9.66 3.35 -23.68
CA PRO A 31 -9.96 4.69 -24.19
C PRO A 31 -8.79 5.34 -24.96
N LEU A 32 -7.57 5.27 -24.41
CA LEU A 32 -6.37 5.80 -25.09
C LEU A 32 -6.13 5.13 -26.45
N ALA A 33 -6.30 3.80 -26.53
CA ALA A 33 -6.15 3.07 -27.78
C ALA A 33 -7.20 3.45 -28.85
N ARG A 34 -8.35 4.00 -28.44
CA ARG A 34 -9.40 4.50 -29.33
C ARG A 34 -9.28 6.00 -29.64
N GLY A 35 -8.30 6.69 -29.08
CA GLY A 35 -8.12 8.14 -29.23
C GLY A 35 -9.16 8.97 -28.48
N GLU A 36 -9.77 8.41 -27.43
CA GLU A 36 -10.76 9.10 -26.60
C GLU A 36 -10.08 10.02 -25.58
N ASP A 37 -10.80 11.08 -25.18
CA ASP A 37 -10.40 11.91 -24.03
C ASP A 37 -10.54 11.10 -22.73
N VAL A 38 -9.44 11.03 -21.99
CA VAL A 38 -9.33 10.25 -20.75
C VAL A 38 -9.32 11.11 -19.50
N ASP A 39 -9.29 12.44 -19.63
CA ASP A 39 -9.36 13.36 -18.50
C ASP A 39 -10.59 13.10 -17.62
N PRO A 40 -11.79 12.82 -18.17
CA PRO A 40 -12.95 12.45 -17.38
C PRO A 40 -12.79 11.15 -16.60
N LEU A 41 -11.82 10.28 -16.92
CA LEU A 41 -11.62 8.99 -16.25
C LEU A 41 -10.57 9.05 -15.13
N LEU A 42 -9.81 10.14 -15.02
CA LEU A 42 -8.74 10.26 -14.03
C LEU A 42 -9.26 10.24 -12.60
N HIS A 43 -10.47 10.75 -12.36
CA HIS A 43 -11.09 10.71 -11.03
C HIS A 43 -11.35 9.27 -10.55
N GLU A 44 -11.66 8.33 -11.45
CA GLU A 44 -11.86 6.92 -11.10
C GLU A 44 -10.56 6.28 -10.59
N VAL A 45 -9.43 6.62 -11.23
CA VAL A 45 -8.09 6.19 -10.79
C VAL A 45 -7.78 6.80 -9.43
N GLN A 46 -8.05 8.10 -9.27
CA GLN A 46 -7.81 8.81 -8.02
C GLN A 46 -8.62 8.23 -6.86
N ASP A 47 -9.94 8.08 -6.99
CA ASP A 47 -10.82 7.57 -5.94
C ASP A 47 -10.45 6.14 -5.53
N ARG A 48 -10.03 5.33 -6.49
CA ARG A 48 -9.64 3.94 -6.25
C ARG A 48 -8.32 3.81 -5.50
N ARG A 49 -7.41 4.77 -5.67
CA ARG A 49 -6.03 4.72 -5.13
C ARG A 49 -5.78 5.63 -3.92
N LEU A 50 -6.60 6.66 -3.73
CA LEU A 50 -6.45 7.62 -2.64
C LEU A 50 -6.64 6.99 -1.26
N PHE A 51 -7.63 6.09 -1.10
CA PHE A 51 -7.87 5.41 0.18
C PHE A 51 -6.70 4.48 0.58
N PRO A 52 -6.24 3.53 -0.27
CA PRO A 52 -5.06 2.71 0.04
C PRO A 52 -3.82 3.52 0.39
N THR A 53 -3.54 4.58 -0.37
CA THR A 53 -2.40 5.47 -0.16
C THR A 53 -2.46 6.15 1.21
N ARG A 54 -3.61 6.74 1.56
CA ARG A 54 -3.82 7.39 2.87
C ARG A 54 -3.65 6.43 4.04
N VAL A 55 -4.18 5.20 3.93
CA VAL A 55 -4.06 4.19 4.98
C VAL A 55 -2.59 3.82 5.21
N ILE A 56 -1.84 3.55 4.14
CA ILE A 56 -0.43 3.17 4.24
C ILE A 56 0.42 4.32 4.78
N GLN A 57 0.27 5.52 4.21
CA GLN A 57 0.98 6.71 4.67
C GLN A 57 0.69 7.03 6.14
N GLY A 58 -0.58 6.96 6.54
CA GLY A 58 -0.99 7.16 7.92
C GLY A 58 -0.38 6.13 8.87
N ALA A 59 -0.35 4.86 8.47
CA ALA A 59 0.28 3.79 9.25
C ALA A 59 1.80 4.00 9.38
N GLN A 60 2.49 4.38 8.30
CA GLN A 60 3.93 4.67 8.31
C GLN A 60 4.26 5.86 9.22
N LYS A 61 3.50 6.96 9.12
CA LYS A 61 3.65 8.13 9.99
C LYS A 61 3.45 7.78 11.45
N ALA A 62 2.39 7.03 11.77
CA ALA A 62 2.11 6.60 13.13
C ALA A 62 3.22 5.67 13.69
N ALA A 63 3.77 4.78 12.87
CA ALA A 63 4.89 3.92 13.27
C ALA A 63 6.16 4.74 13.54
N GLN A 64 6.49 5.69 12.66
CA GLN A 64 7.66 6.56 12.82
C GLN A 64 7.57 7.43 14.10
N GLU A 65 6.42 8.08 14.34
CA GLU A 65 6.22 8.93 15.51
C GLU A 65 6.19 8.14 16.83
N ARG A 66 5.56 6.95 16.85
CA ARG A 66 5.29 6.23 18.10
C ARG A 66 6.38 5.24 18.49
N VAL A 67 7.19 4.79 17.53
CA VAL A 67 8.22 3.77 17.74
C VAL A 67 9.62 4.38 17.55
N ILE A 68 9.95 4.83 16.34
CA ILE A 68 11.30 5.32 16.00
C ILE A 68 11.64 6.60 16.79
N GLY A 69 10.72 7.57 16.82
CA GLY A 69 10.90 8.83 17.54
C GLY A 69 11.04 8.67 19.06
N ARG A 70 10.44 7.63 19.67
CA ARG A 70 10.56 7.34 21.11
C ARG A 70 11.85 6.59 21.46
N VAL A 71 12.31 5.73 20.56
CA VAL A 71 13.57 4.97 20.68
C VAL A 71 14.77 5.92 20.58
N LEU A 72 14.78 6.83 19.60
CA LEU A 72 15.86 7.81 19.40
C LEU A 72 15.91 8.90 20.49
N LYS A 73 14.76 9.24 21.10
CA LYS A 73 14.69 10.24 22.20
C LYS A 73 14.96 9.63 23.59
N SER A 74 15.04 8.31 23.70
CA SER A 74 15.28 7.65 25.00
C SER A 74 16.78 7.36 25.16
N THR A 75 17.46 8.10 26.04
CA THR A 75 18.84 7.84 26.45
C THR A 75 18.97 6.61 27.36
N ALA A 76 17.84 6.05 27.82
CA ALA A 76 17.78 4.87 28.68
C ALA A 76 17.52 3.60 27.85
N PRO A 77 18.14 2.44 28.19
CA PRO A 77 17.91 1.19 27.49
C PRO A 77 16.42 0.81 27.53
N ILE A 78 15.89 0.36 26.38
CA ILE A 78 14.48 -0.02 26.24
C ILE A 78 14.23 -1.28 27.08
N ARG A 79 13.73 -1.10 28.30
CA ARG A 79 13.42 -2.21 29.21
C ARG A 79 12.15 -2.97 28.85
N GLN A 80 11.29 -2.41 28.00
CA GLN A 80 9.94 -2.93 27.75
C GLN A 80 9.50 -2.71 26.30
N ALA A 81 9.17 -3.81 25.61
CA ALA A 81 8.60 -3.76 24.26
C ALA A 81 7.28 -2.95 24.24
N PRO A 82 7.04 -2.11 23.21
CA PRO A 82 5.80 -1.35 23.05
C PRO A 82 4.57 -2.27 23.11
N ARG A 83 3.46 -1.79 23.69
CA ARG A 83 2.22 -2.58 23.86
C ARG A 83 1.74 -3.22 22.56
N ILE A 84 1.94 -2.57 21.42
CA ILE A 84 1.58 -3.11 20.09
C ILE A 84 2.40 -4.35 19.72
N VAL A 85 3.70 -4.38 20.08
CA VAL A 85 4.58 -5.52 19.84
C VAL A 85 4.17 -6.69 20.74
N ARG A 86 3.90 -6.41 22.02
CA ARG A 86 3.40 -7.44 22.95
C ARG A 86 2.06 -8.04 22.52
N LEU A 87 1.18 -7.23 21.93
CA LEU A 87 -0.10 -7.70 21.40
C LEU A 87 0.11 -8.61 20.17
N LEU A 88 1.03 -8.26 19.29
CA LEU A 88 1.44 -9.10 18.15
C LEU A 88 2.10 -10.40 18.61
N ASP A 89 2.87 -10.38 19.70
CA ASP A 89 3.47 -11.58 20.28
C ASP A 89 2.43 -12.50 20.92
N ARG A 90 1.41 -11.92 21.56
CA ARG A 90 0.33 -12.67 22.22
C ARG A 90 -0.68 -13.27 21.22
N PHE A 91 -0.87 -12.65 20.06
CA PHE A 91 -1.83 -13.11 19.07
C PHE A 91 -1.16 -13.37 17.70
N PRO A 92 -0.77 -14.62 17.40
CA PRO A 92 -0.05 -14.98 16.18
C PRO A 92 -0.80 -14.64 14.89
N LEU A 93 -2.14 -14.64 14.94
CA LEU A 93 -2.99 -14.27 13.81
C LEU A 93 -2.79 -12.80 13.39
N LEU A 94 -2.55 -11.90 14.35
CA LEU A 94 -2.30 -10.49 14.08
C LEU A 94 -0.94 -10.27 13.41
N ARG A 95 0.05 -11.17 13.55
CA ARG A 95 1.33 -11.11 12.82
C ARG A 95 1.18 -11.37 11.32
N ARG A 96 0.12 -12.08 10.90
CA ARG A 96 -0.16 -12.32 9.47
C ARG A 96 -0.66 -11.08 8.75
N ILE A 97 -1.26 -10.13 9.48
CA ILE A 97 -1.88 -8.92 8.91
C ILE A 97 -0.82 -7.96 8.34
N PRO A 98 0.24 -7.57 9.08
CA PRO A 98 1.33 -6.74 8.54
C PRO A 98 1.99 -7.38 7.32
N GLY A 99 2.31 -8.68 7.37
CA GLY A 99 2.94 -9.38 6.25
C GLY A 99 2.06 -9.37 4.99
N ARG A 100 0.74 -9.55 5.15
CA ARG A 100 -0.22 -9.48 4.04
C ARG A 100 -0.36 -8.07 3.48
N ILE A 101 -0.38 -7.04 4.33
CA ILE A 101 -0.44 -5.63 3.89
C ILE A 101 0.85 -5.25 3.16
N ILE A 102 2.01 -5.67 3.66
CA ILE A 102 3.31 -5.42 3.04
C ILE A 102 3.38 -6.11 1.67
N GLY A 103 3.04 -7.41 1.61
CA GLY A 103 3.18 -8.21 0.39
C GLY A 103 2.09 -8.00 -0.67
N LEU A 104 0.84 -7.70 -0.26
CA LEU A 104 -0.31 -7.61 -1.17
C LEU A 104 -0.95 -6.23 -1.23
N GLY A 105 -0.59 -5.30 -0.33
CA GLY A 105 -1.22 -4.00 -0.20
C GLY A 105 -2.60 -4.07 0.48
N VAL A 106 -3.21 -2.90 0.69
CA VAL A 106 -4.55 -2.77 1.32
C VAL A 106 -5.66 -3.18 0.35
N ARG A 107 -5.51 -2.85 -0.94
CA ARG A 107 -6.48 -3.17 -2.00
C ARG A 107 -5.72 -3.61 -3.25
N ARG A 108 -5.58 -4.94 -3.40
CA ARG A 108 -4.85 -5.55 -4.52
C ARG A 108 -5.56 -5.25 -5.85
N GLU A 109 -4.83 -4.65 -6.78
CA GLU A 109 -5.26 -4.53 -8.17
C GLU A 109 -4.88 -5.79 -8.96
N ARG A 110 -5.72 -6.14 -9.93
CA ARG A 110 -5.46 -7.21 -10.90
C ARG A 110 -5.54 -6.63 -12.29
N VAL A 111 -4.65 -7.06 -13.17
CA VAL A 111 -4.69 -6.67 -14.58
C VAL A 111 -6.00 -7.18 -15.18
N ARG A 112 -6.71 -6.27 -15.86
CA ARG A 112 -7.89 -6.55 -16.67
C ARG A 112 -7.52 -6.15 -18.09
N SER A 113 -7.34 -7.13 -18.96
CA SER A 113 -7.05 -6.91 -20.37
C SER A 113 -7.97 -7.79 -21.20
N PRO A 114 -8.54 -7.29 -22.31
CA PRO A 114 -9.27 -8.12 -23.27
C PRO A 114 -8.44 -9.27 -23.83
N ALA A 115 -7.11 -9.12 -23.87
CA ALA A 115 -6.17 -10.14 -24.33
C ALA A 115 -5.67 -11.07 -23.20
N ALA A 116 -6.03 -10.80 -21.94
CA ALA A 116 -5.65 -11.67 -20.83
C ALA A 116 -6.59 -12.89 -20.79
N PRO A 117 -6.05 -14.12 -20.60
CA PRO A 117 -6.86 -15.31 -20.39
C PRO A 117 -7.83 -15.11 -19.21
N LEU A 118 -9.08 -15.53 -19.35
CA LEU A 118 -10.04 -15.51 -18.25
C LEU A 118 -9.46 -16.29 -17.06
N PRO A 119 -9.60 -15.79 -15.81
CA PRO A 119 -9.06 -16.48 -14.65
C PRO A 119 -9.73 -17.85 -14.53
N THR A 120 -8.92 -18.91 -14.60
CA THR A 120 -9.35 -20.27 -14.29
C THR A 120 -9.82 -20.30 -12.83
N LYS A 121 -11.13 -20.55 -12.63
CA LYS A 121 -11.67 -20.85 -11.30
C LYS A 121 -10.92 -22.08 -10.77
N THR A 122 -10.22 -21.92 -9.66
CA THR A 122 -9.68 -23.00 -8.84
C THR A 122 -10.54 -23.15 -7.60
#